data_AF-A0A662CBV0-F1
#
_entry.id   AF-A0A662CBV0-F1
#
_cell.length_a   1.000
_cell.length_b   1.000
_cell.length_c   1.000
_cell.angle_alpha   90.00
_cell.angle_beta   90.00
_cell.angle_gamma   90.00
#
_symmetry.space_group_name_H-M   'P 1'
#
loop_
_entity.id
_entity.type
_entity.pdbx_description
1 polymer ?
#
loop_
_entity_poly.entity_id
_entity_poly.type
_entity_poly.pdbx_seq_one_letter_code
_entity_poly.pdbx_strand_id
1 'polypeptide(L)' 'MKGVDNSCIHCGADCGKHPVVWNDMPFCCNGCKTVYQLLNENKLFSYYNLDDTP' A
#
# COMPACT_ATOMS: atom_id res chain seq x y z
N MET A 1 2.89 -15.10 -21.09
CA MET A 1 2.50 -13.68 -21.01
C MET A 1 2.66 -13.26 -19.55
N LYS A 2 3.84 -12.81 -19.14
CA LYS A 2 4.07 -12.32 -17.77
C LYS A 2 3.74 -10.83 -17.78
N GLY A 3 2.52 -10.50 -17.36
CA GLY A 3 2.01 -9.14 -17.31
C GLY A 3 2.75 -8.32 -16.26
N VAL A 4 3.09 -7.10 -16.68
CA VAL A 4 3.62 -5.98 -15.89
C VAL A 4 3.06 -5.95 -14.46
N ASP A 5 3.95 -5.69 -13.50
CA ASP A 5 3.73 -5.56 -12.06
C ASP A 5 2.46 -4.78 -11.70
N ASN A 6 1.35 -5.50 -11.58
CA ASN A 6 0.07 -4.99 -11.10
C ASN A 6 -0.13 -5.39 -9.63
N SER A 7 0.96 -5.49 -8.88
CA SER A 7 0.94 -5.89 -7.48
C SER A 7 0.51 -4.72 -6.60
N CYS A 8 -0.41 -5.02 -5.67
CA CYS A 8 -0.86 -4.09 -4.66
C CYS A 8 0.31 -3.68 -3.79
N ILE A 9 0.55 -2.37 -3.66
CA ILE A 9 1.66 -1.87 -2.86
C ILE A 9 1.50 -2.14 -1.35
N HIS A 10 0.30 -2.48 -0.90
CA HIS A 10 0.00 -2.72 0.51
C HIS A 10 0.10 -4.20 0.90
N CYS A 11 -0.42 -5.12 0.09
CA CYS A 11 -0.49 -6.55 0.44
C CYS A 11 0.27 -7.46 -0.54
N GLY A 12 0.82 -6.93 -1.63
CA GLY A 12 1.55 -7.69 -2.66
C GLY A 12 0.67 -8.52 -3.61
N ALA A 13 -0.64 -8.61 -3.36
CA ALA A 13 -1.57 -9.36 -4.22
C ALA A 13 -1.75 -8.69 -5.59
N ASP A 14 -2.09 -9.47 -6.62
CA ASP A 14 -2.45 -8.93 -7.93
C ASP A 14 -3.70 -8.03 -7.82
N CYS A 15 -3.64 -6.83 -8.41
CA CYS A 15 -4.76 -5.89 -8.38
C CYS A 15 -5.86 -6.22 -9.40
N GLY A 16 -5.66 -7.22 -10.26
CA GLY A 16 -6.61 -7.62 -11.28
C GLY A 16 -6.85 -6.54 -12.34
N LYS A 17 -8.01 -6.61 -12.99
CA LYS A 17 -8.32 -5.76 -14.15
C LYS A 17 -8.61 -4.29 -13.81
N HIS A 18 -9.01 -4.02 -12.57
CA HIS A 18 -9.45 -2.69 -12.13
C HIS A 18 -8.77 -2.34 -10.80
N PRO A 19 -7.44 -2.09 -10.81
CA PRO A 19 -6.74 -1.59 -9.64
C PRO A 19 -7.35 -0.27 -9.18
N VAL A 20 -7.41 -0.08 -7.86
CA VAL A 20 -7.62 1.25 -7.28
C VAL A 20 -6.28 1.97 -7.30
N VAL A 21 -6.17 3.09 -8.00
CA VAL A 21 -4.92 3.87 -8.04
C VAL A 21 -5.07 5.12 -7.18
N TRP A 22 -4.08 5.38 -6.33
CA TRP A 22 -4.01 6.60 -5.53
C TRP A 22 -2.57 7.09 -5.45
N ASN A 23 -2.33 8.34 -5.84
CA ASN A 23 -0.99 8.94 -5.87
C ASN A 23 0.03 8.06 -6.63
N ASP A 24 -0.37 7.61 -7.83
CA ASP A 24 0.38 6.69 -8.71
C ASP A 24 0.72 5.32 -8.12
N MET A 25 0.13 4.95 -6.98
CA MET A 25 0.31 3.65 -6.35
C MET A 25 -0.92 2.75 -6.58
N PRO A 26 -0.77 1.53 -7.11
CA PRO A 26 -1.86 0.58 -7.31
C PRO A 26 -2.22 -0.20 -6.05
N PHE A 27 -3.53 -0.42 -5.85
CA PHE A 27 -4.12 -1.20 -4.77
C PHE A 27 -5.15 -2.20 -5.30
N CYS A 28 -5.16 -3.41 -4.75
CA CYS A 28 -6.10 -4.45 -5.19
C CYS A 28 -7.55 -4.19 -4.74
N CYS A 29 -7.75 -3.35 -3.72
CA CYS A 29 -9.08 -2.95 -3.27
C CYS A 29 -9.03 -1.62 -2.50
N ASN A 30 -10.21 -1.01 -2.30
CA ASN A 30 -10.35 0.19 -1.47
C ASN A 30 -9.90 -0.05 -0.02
N GLY A 31 -10.01 -1.27 0.51
CA GLY A 31 -9.52 -1.60 1.85
C GLY A 31 -8.01 -1.39 2.00
N CYS A 32 -7.23 -1.93 1.06
CA CYS A 32 -5.78 -1.76 1.03
C CYS A 32 -5.37 -0.29 0.89
N LYS A 33 -6.09 0.47 0.05
CA LYS A 33 -5.90 1.93 -0.07
C LYS A 33 -6.19 2.63 1.25
N THR A 34 -7.33 2.38 1.88
CA THR A 34 -7.73 3.03 3.14
C THR A 34 -6.75 2.74 4.27
N VAL A 35 -6.31 1.49 4.43
CA VAL A 35 -5.30 1.13 5.44
C VAL A 35 -3.99 1.87 5.16
N TYR A 36 -3.53 1.88 3.92
CA TYR A 36 -2.33 2.61 3.54
C TYR A 36 -2.45 4.11 3.82
N GLN A 37 -3.56 4.75 3.44
CA GLN A 37 -3.82 6.16 3.73
C GLN A 37 -3.83 6.44 5.23
N LEU A 38 -4.52 5.62 6.03
CA LEU A 38 -4.56 5.80 7.49
C LEU A 38 -3.16 5.73 8.10
N LEU A 39 -2.32 4.78 7.66
CA LEU A 39 -0.94 4.65 8.15
C LEU A 39 -0.06 5.82 7.69
N ASN A 40 -0.25 6.29 6.46
CA ASN A 40 0.52 7.39 5.87
C ASN A 40 0.13 8.78 6.44
N GLU A 41 -1.17 9.05 6.58
CA GLU A 41 -1.71 10.32 7.08
C GLU A 41 -1.42 10.52 8.57
N ASN A 42 -1.45 9.46 9.37
CA ASN A 42 -1.19 9.57 10.81
C ASN A 42 0.31 9.55 11.17
N LYS A 43 1.23 9.54 10.19
CA LYS A 43 2.68 9.35 10.42
C LYS A 43 2.99 8.18 11.39
N LEU A 44 2.10 7.19 11.46
CA LEU A 44 2.26 6.01 12.32
C LEU A 44 3.35 5.06 11.81
N PHE A 45 3.97 5.37 10.67
CA PHE A 45 5.30 4.86 10.33
C PHE A 45 6.28 5.01 11.50
N SER A 46 6.25 6.14 12.21
CA SER A 46 7.08 6.35 13.40
C SER A 46 6.66 5.55 14.63
N TYR A 47 5.43 5.00 14.66
CA TYR A 47 4.96 4.20 15.80
C TYR A 47 5.54 2.77 15.80
N TYR A 48 5.95 2.29 14.62
CA TYR A 48 6.71 1.04 14.48
C TYR A 48 8.22 1.26 14.30
N ASN A 49 8.68 2.50 14.09
CA ASN A 49 10.10 2.86 14.20
C ASN A 49 10.50 3.09 15.66
N LEU A 50 10.21 2.11 16.53
CA LEU A 50 10.75 2.04 17.90
C LEU A 50 12.07 1.27 17.94
N ASP A 51 12.83 1.26 16.84
CA ASP A 51 14.18 0.67 16.74
C ASP A 51 15.26 1.76 16.51
N ASP A 52 15.12 2.89 17.19
CA ASP A 52 16.25 3.80 17.46
C ASP A 52 16.24 4.14 18.95
N THR A 53 16.46 3.11 19.76
CA THR A 53 17.09 3.31 21.08
C THR A 53 18.55 3.72 20.84
N PRO A 54 19.01 4.86 21.40
CA PRO A 54 20.35 5.40 21.16
C PRO A 54 21.50 4.49 21.63
#